data_AF-A0A433P504-F1
#
_entry.id   AF-A0A433P504-F1
#
_cell.length_a   1.000
_cell.length_b   1.000
_cell.length_c   1.000
_cell.angle_alpha   90.00
_cell.angle_beta   90.00
_cell.angle_gamma   90.00
#
_symmetry.space_group_name_H-M   'P 1'
#
loop_
_entity.id
_entity.type
_entity.pdbx_description
1 polymer ?
#
loop_
_entity_poly.entity_id
_entity_poly.type
_entity_poly.pdbx_seq_one_letter_code
_entity_poly.pdbx_strand_id
1 'polypeptide(L)'
;DNTNLQRAFMVGILRIGKSDFLSSLNNVDVFPMTRAKYATSFGFTEDEVRLLLEHHNIEIPMSEVTDWYNGYLIGTQDNCHPLFNPWSIVCLCQHRELQPFCNESGGTITIQKMLPDASQEFKDAVLILAQHGSVNHSLNDRMSYEDLAQNNDQTLCMLLYYSGYLTINNDKFRVPNTEVQMEWLSWIIPVLSNPRIVADLLDLLVVCDMDRFKTEFEKVTVDSLSFHDVGGSRSGKRAEFYYHAFCLGFMLGLHRHGYHITSNQEAGFGRFDISAAPPSSGSLPAIIMEFKIEDLAQSALEQIITK
;
A
#
# COMPACT_ATOMS: atom_id res chain seq x y z
N ASP A 1 -3.29 -24.92 34.72
CA ASP A 1 -4.69 -25.02 34.30
C ASP A 1 -5.56 -24.01 35.03
N ASN A 2 -6.30 -23.20 34.27
CA ASN A 2 -7.29 -22.26 34.81
C ASN A 2 -8.67 -22.93 34.72
N THR A 3 -9.23 -23.34 35.86
CA THR A 3 -10.51 -24.06 35.93
C THR A 3 -11.71 -23.23 35.47
N ASN A 4 -11.54 -21.92 35.27
CA ASN A 4 -12.59 -21.02 34.78
C ASN A 4 -12.56 -20.81 33.26
N LEU A 5 -11.53 -21.31 32.55
CA LEU A 5 -11.40 -21.12 31.10
C LEU A 5 -11.79 -22.40 30.35
N GLN A 6 -12.98 -22.39 29.74
CA GLN A 6 -13.48 -23.54 28.96
C GLN A 6 -13.06 -23.50 27.48
N ARG A 7 -13.02 -22.30 26.87
CA ARG A 7 -12.62 -22.04 25.48
C ARG A 7 -12.02 -20.65 25.36
N ALA A 8 -11.13 -20.46 24.40
CA ALA A 8 -10.60 -19.16 24.00
C ALA A 8 -10.67 -19.04 22.47
N PHE A 9 -10.97 -17.84 21.99
CA PHE A 9 -10.86 -17.48 20.58
C PHE A 9 -9.79 -16.40 20.46
N MET A 10 -8.86 -16.59 19.53
CA MET A 10 -7.73 -15.68 19.31
C MET A 10 -7.70 -15.31 17.84
N VAL A 11 -7.53 -14.01 17.57
CA VAL A 11 -7.36 -13.45 16.24
C VAL A 11 -6.04 -12.70 16.23
N GLY A 12 -5.28 -12.86 15.16
CA GLY A 12 -4.01 -12.19 14.97
C GLY A 12 -3.52 -12.37 13.55
N ILE A 13 -2.51 -11.58 13.19
CA ILE A 13 -1.89 -11.60 11.86
C ILE A 13 -1.17 -12.93 11.65
N LEU A 14 -0.47 -13.42 12.68
CA LEU A 14 0.33 -14.64 12.59
C LEU A 14 -0.31 -15.79 13.33
N ARG A 15 -0.06 -16.98 12.78
CA ARG A 15 -0.47 -18.23 13.38
C ARG A 15 0.24 -18.46 14.71
N ILE A 16 -0.51 -18.98 15.67
CA ILE A 16 0.06 -19.52 16.92
C ILE A 16 0.79 -20.82 16.58
N GLY A 17 2.11 -20.84 16.83
CA GLY A 17 2.94 -22.03 16.66
C GLY A 17 2.46 -23.16 17.57
N LYS A 18 2.34 -24.37 17.02
CA LYS A 18 2.18 -25.57 17.83
C LYS A 18 3.58 -26.01 18.24
N SER A 19 3.88 -26.12 19.53
CA SER A 19 5.18 -26.69 19.95
C SER A 19 5.13 -28.19 19.66
N ASP A 20 5.89 -28.67 18.68
CA ASP A 20 5.85 -30.08 18.27
C ASP A 20 6.53 -31.04 19.29
N PHE A 21 7.16 -30.51 20.35
CA PHE A 21 7.99 -31.31 21.26
C PHE A 21 7.52 -31.38 22.73
N LEU A 22 6.63 -30.49 23.19
CA LEU A 22 6.15 -30.50 24.59
C LEU A 22 4.63 -30.47 24.63
N SER A 23 4.06 -31.04 25.70
CA SER A 23 2.63 -31.09 26.05
C SER A 23 2.00 -29.72 26.36
N SER A 24 2.37 -28.69 25.60
CA SER A 24 1.74 -27.38 25.65
C SER A 24 0.51 -27.38 24.73
N LEU A 25 -0.09 -26.22 24.40
CA LEU A 25 -1.35 -26.03 23.67
C LEU A 25 -1.52 -26.98 22.44
N ASN A 26 -2.04 -28.19 22.65
CA ASN A 26 -2.20 -29.21 21.61
C ASN A 26 -3.62 -29.24 21.00
N ASN A 27 -4.58 -28.62 21.69
CA ASN A 27 -6.00 -28.54 21.30
C ASN A 27 -6.31 -27.24 20.54
N VAL A 28 -5.46 -26.85 19.58
CA VAL A 28 -5.62 -25.61 18.80
C VAL A 28 -6.04 -25.94 17.37
N ASP A 29 -7.20 -25.43 16.97
CA ASP A 29 -7.61 -25.36 15.58
C ASP A 29 -7.24 -23.99 14.99
N VAL A 30 -6.56 -24.01 13.85
CA VAL A 30 -6.12 -22.80 13.15
C VAL A 30 -6.89 -22.66 11.84
N PHE A 31 -7.38 -21.46 11.59
CA PHE A 31 -8.14 -21.09 10.39
C PHE A 31 -7.45 -19.91 9.70
N PRO A 32 -6.37 -20.17 8.92
CA PRO A 32 -5.73 -19.12 8.13
C PRO A 32 -6.66 -18.64 7.01
N MET A 33 -6.29 -17.54 6.35
CA MET A 33 -7.01 -16.98 5.20
C MET A 33 -7.09 -17.95 4.02
N THR A 34 -6.27 -19.00 3.98
CA THR A 34 -6.39 -20.09 3.00
C THR A 34 -7.55 -21.05 3.28
N ARG A 35 -8.27 -20.93 4.42
CA ARG A 35 -9.42 -21.80 4.76
C ARG A 35 -10.75 -21.08 4.65
N ALA A 36 -11.66 -21.65 3.84
CA ALA A 36 -12.97 -21.07 3.57
C ALA A 36 -13.95 -21.07 4.75
N LYS A 37 -13.73 -21.89 5.80
CA LYS A 37 -14.72 -22.14 6.87
C LYS A 37 -15.28 -20.87 7.53
N TYR A 38 -14.45 -19.84 7.67
CA TYR A 38 -14.84 -18.53 8.24
C TYR A 38 -14.56 -17.38 7.28
N ALA A 39 -14.45 -17.67 5.98
CA ALA A 39 -14.00 -16.68 5.01
C ALA A 39 -14.88 -15.43 5.01
N THR A 40 -16.20 -15.61 4.99
CA THR A 40 -17.18 -14.53 4.94
C THR A 40 -17.35 -13.76 6.26
N SER A 41 -16.54 -14.04 7.30
CA SER A 41 -16.68 -13.41 8.62
C SER A 41 -15.76 -12.20 8.84
N PHE A 42 -14.80 -11.93 7.94
CA PHE A 42 -13.71 -10.96 8.16
C PHE A 42 -13.63 -9.83 7.12
N GLY A 43 -14.60 -9.75 6.21
CA GLY A 43 -14.68 -8.74 5.18
C GLY A 43 -16.13 -8.57 4.73
N PHE A 44 -16.40 -7.59 3.87
CA PHE A 44 -17.70 -7.48 3.21
C PHE A 44 -17.72 -8.26 1.91
N THR A 45 -18.83 -8.92 1.62
CA THR A 45 -19.16 -9.48 0.31
C THR A 45 -19.64 -8.39 -0.63
N GLU A 46 -19.65 -8.66 -1.94
CA GLU A 46 -20.14 -7.69 -2.93
C GLU A 46 -21.61 -7.31 -2.69
N ASP A 47 -22.44 -8.26 -2.29
CA ASP A 47 -23.86 -8.01 -2.00
C ASP A 47 -24.04 -7.09 -0.78
N GLU A 48 -23.24 -7.28 0.27
CA GLU A 48 -23.25 -6.39 1.44
C GLU A 48 -22.77 -4.99 1.09
N VAL A 49 -21.72 -4.86 0.26
CA VAL A 49 -21.26 -3.57 -0.23
C VAL A 49 -22.34 -2.88 -1.05
N ARG A 50 -22.99 -3.59 -1.98
CA ARG A 50 -24.08 -3.02 -2.79
C ARG A 50 -25.21 -2.46 -1.93
N LEU A 51 -25.63 -3.21 -0.90
CA LEU A 51 -26.63 -2.75 0.06
C LEU A 51 -26.20 -1.49 0.82
N LEU A 52 -24.92 -1.39 1.22
CA LEU A 52 -24.38 -0.21 1.89
C LEU A 52 -24.37 1.01 0.96
N LEU A 53 -23.94 0.84 -0.30
CA LEU A 53 -23.92 1.92 -1.28
C LEU A 53 -25.33 2.45 -1.55
N GLU A 54 -26.31 1.56 -1.72
CA GLU A 54 -27.72 1.92 -1.88
C GLU A 54 -28.26 2.65 -0.65
N HIS A 55 -28.01 2.11 0.56
CA HIS A 55 -28.48 2.71 1.81
C HIS A 55 -27.95 4.14 2.02
N HIS A 56 -26.70 4.39 1.63
CA HIS A 56 -26.07 5.70 1.77
C HIS A 56 -26.27 6.64 0.56
N ASN A 57 -27.01 6.21 -0.48
CA ASN A 57 -27.19 6.93 -1.75
C ASN A 57 -25.85 7.30 -2.39
N ILE A 58 -24.98 6.32 -2.59
CA ILE A 58 -23.67 6.48 -3.23
C ILE A 58 -23.80 6.03 -4.68
N GLU A 59 -23.58 6.96 -5.62
CA GLU A 59 -23.77 6.74 -7.06
C GLU A 59 -22.49 6.25 -7.78
N ILE A 60 -21.45 5.90 -7.02
CA ILE A 60 -20.19 5.39 -7.58
C ILE A 60 -20.43 3.98 -8.15
N PRO A 61 -20.02 3.71 -9.41
CA PRO A 61 -20.22 2.40 -10.02
C PRO A 61 -19.57 1.27 -9.20
N MET A 62 -20.31 0.18 -9.00
CA MET A 62 -19.82 -0.98 -8.24
C MET A 62 -18.50 -1.53 -8.80
N SER A 63 -18.30 -1.48 -10.12
CA SER A 63 -17.04 -1.88 -10.76
C SER A 63 -15.84 -1.07 -10.25
N GLU A 64 -16.00 0.24 -10.03
CA GLU A 64 -14.93 1.07 -9.50
C GLU A 64 -14.68 0.79 -8.02
N VAL A 65 -15.74 0.55 -7.23
CA VAL A 65 -15.61 0.15 -5.82
C VAL A 65 -14.88 -1.20 -5.70
N THR A 66 -15.19 -2.15 -6.58
CA THR A 66 -14.50 -3.45 -6.68
C THR A 66 -13.02 -3.26 -7.00
N ASP A 67 -12.68 -2.46 -8.01
CA ASP A 67 -11.27 -2.18 -8.34
C ASP A 67 -10.48 -1.61 -7.15
N TRP A 68 -11.11 -0.69 -6.41
CA TRP A 68 -10.45 0.02 -5.31
C TRP A 68 -10.28 -0.81 -4.05
N TYR A 69 -11.32 -1.56 -3.65
CA TYR A 69 -11.40 -2.10 -2.29
C TYR A 69 -11.61 -3.61 -2.22
N ASN A 70 -11.86 -4.30 -3.34
CA ASN A 70 -11.98 -5.77 -3.39
C ASN A 70 -10.68 -6.41 -3.88
N GLY A 71 -10.32 -7.55 -3.31
CA GLY A 71 -9.19 -8.35 -3.80
C GLY A 71 -8.64 -9.33 -2.77
N TYR A 72 -9.19 -9.31 -1.56
CA TYR A 72 -8.82 -10.25 -0.50
C TYR A 72 -9.49 -11.59 -0.77
N LEU A 73 -8.71 -12.53 -1.29
CA LEU A 73 -9.17 -13.85 -1.68
C LEU A 73 -8.98 -14.79 -0.49
N ILE A 74 -10.10 -15.26 0.08
CA ILE A 74 -10.08 -16.16 1.23
C ILE A 74 -10.60 -17.53 0.80
N GLY A 75 -9.83 -18.58 1.11
CA GLY A 75 -10.10 -19.96 0.72
C GLY A 75 -9.10 -20.50 -0.32
N THR A 76 -9.41 -21.65 -0.90
CA THR A 76 -8.59 -22.30 -1.94
C THR A 76 -9.44 -22.73 -3.13
N GLN A 77 -8.90 -22.60 -4.33
CA GLN A 77 -9.46 -23.14 -5.58
C GLN A 77 -10.92 -22.72 -5.77
N ASP A 78 -11.83 -23.69 -5.86
CA ASP A 78 -13.25 -23.51 -6.20
C ASP A 78 -14.09 -22.86 -5.09
N ASN A 79 -13.51 -22.65 -3.90
CA ASN A 79 -14.21 -22.05 -2.76
C ASN A 79 -13.46 -20.81 -2.25
N CYS A 80 -13.15 -19.92 -3.19
CA CYS A 80 -12.49 -18.66 -2.94
C CYS A 80 -13.53 -17.54 -2.89
N HIS A 81 -13.51 -16.76 -1.81
CA HIS A 81 -14.41 -15.64 -1.61
C HIS A 81 -13.63 -14.32 -1.76
N PRO A 82 -13.92 -13.51 -2.79
CA PRO A 82 -13.39 -12.16 -2.89
C PRO A 82 -14.13 -11.25 -1.91
N LEU A 83 -13.37 -10.58 -1.06
CA LEU A 83 -13.93 -9.70 -0.03
C LEU A 83 -13.35 -8.30 -0.13
N PHE A 84 -14.15 -7.37 0.37
CA PHE A 84 -13.80 -5.97 0.51
C PHE A 84 -13.24 -5.70 1.90
N ASN A 85 -12.27 -4.78 1.98
CA ASN A 85 -11.78 -4.24 3.24
C ASN A 85 -12.92 -3.47 3.95
N PRO A 86 -13.35 -3.87 5.17
CA PRO A 86 -14.44 -3.19 5.85
C PRO A 86 -14.18 -1.72 6.16
N TRP A 87 -12.95 -1.37 6.55
CA TRP A 87 -12.57 0.00 6.87
C TRP A 87 -12.70 0.90 5.64
N SER A 88 -12.15 0.47 4.50
CA SER A 88 -12.20 1.25 3.27
C SER A 88 -13.63 1.46 2.77
N ILE A 89 -14.51 0.46 2.90
CA ILE A 89 -15.95 0.60 2.58
C ILE A 89 -16.67 1.56 3.52
N VAL A 90 -16.37 1.51 4.82
CA VAL A 90 -16.94 2.46 5.80
C VAL A 90 -16.49 3.89 5.47
N CYS A 91 -15.20 4.09 5.18
CA CYS A 91 -14.67 5.39 4.79
C CYS A 91 -15.26 5.89 3.47
N LEU A 92 -15.45 5.01 2.47
CA LEU A 92 -16.17 5.33 1.24
C LEU A 92 -17.59 5.82 1.56
N CYS A 93 -18.30 5.15 2.48
CA CYS A 93 -19.65 5.57 2.84
C CYS A 93 -19.71 6.92 3.55
N GLN A 94 -18.67 7.25 4.32
CA GLN A 94 -18.55 8.52 5.03
C GLN A 94 -18.17 9.69 4.11
N HIS A 95 -17.17 9.49 3.26
CA HIS A 95 -16.59 10.56 2.42
C HIS A 95 -17.24 10.66 1.04
N ARG A 96 -17.94 9.61 0.60
CA ARG A 96 -18.63 9.51 -0.70
C ARG A 96 -17.70 9.67 -1.90
N GLU A 97 -16.42 9.36 -1.72
CA GLU A 97 -15.38 9.43 -2.74
C GLU A 97 -14.45 8.22 -2.66
N LEU A 98 -13.92 7.80 -3.80
CA LEU A 98 -12.85 6.79 -3.88
C LEU A 98 -11.52 7.46 -3.53
N GLN A 99 -10.89 6.97 -2.46
CA GLN A 99 -9.63 7.47 -1.91
C GLN A 99 -8.83 6.30 -1.30
N PRO A 100 -7.50 6.42 -1.16
CA PRO A 100 -6.73 5.48 -0.36
C PRO A 100 -7.02 5.71 1.13
N PHE A 101 -7.79 4.82 1.75
CA PHE A 101 -8.17 4.88 3.17
C PHE A 101 -7.36 3.93 4.05
N CYS A 102 -6.47 3.13 3.46
CA CYS A 102 -5.55 2.27 4.19
C CYS A 102 -4.64 3.15 5.08
N ASN A 103 -4.90 3.15 6.38
CA ASN A 103 -4.11 3.90 7.34
C ASN A 103 -2.90 3.07 7.81
N GLU A 104 -1.81 3.77 8.12
CA GLU A 104 -0.58 3.24 8.69
C GLU A 104 -0.87 2.40 9.94
N SER A 105 -0.87 1.07 9.79
CA SER A 105 -0.83 0.16 10.94
C SER A 105 0.63 -0.05 11.35
N GLY A 106 0.92 -0.10 12.65
CA GLY A 106 2.29 -0.28 13.17
C GLY A 106 3.02 -1.55 12.70
N GLY A 107 2.37 -2.44 11.94
CA GLY A 107 2.98 -3.60 11.28
C GLY A 107 3.90 -3.25 10.11
N THR A 108 3.72 -2.09 9.47
CA THR A 108 4.59 -1.63 8.36
C THR A 108 6.03 -1.41 8.80
N ILE A 109 6.26 -0.93 10.03
CA ILE A 109 7.60 -0.63 10.55
C ILE A 109 8.50 -1.88 10.53
N THR A 110 7.95 -3.04 10.87
CA THR A 110 8.72 -4.30 10.85
C THR A 110 9.10 -4.66 9.42
N ILE A 111 8.16 -4.58 8.47
CA ILE A 111 8.40 -4.88 7.05
C ILE A 111 9.44 -3.91 6.48
N GLN A 112 9.28 -2.60 6.74
CA GLN A 112 10.20 -1.55 6.30
C GLN A 112 11.64 -1.78 6.74
N LYS A 113 11.87 -2.33 7.94
CA LYS A 113 13.21 -2.64 8.44
C LYS A 113 13.86 -3.86 7.77
N MET A 114 13.04 -4.79 7.29
CA MET A 114 13.49 -6.03 6.67
C MET A 114 13.74 -5.86 5.16
N LEU A 115 12.96 -5.00 4.49
CA LEU A 115 13.03 -4.76 3.04
C LEU A 115 14.45 -4.44 2.51
N PRO A 116 15.29 -3.61 3.17
CA PRO A 116 16.63 -3.30 2.67
C PRO A 116 17.52 -4.54 2.50
N ASP A 117 17.39 -5.51 3.41
CA ASP A 117 18.18 -6.74 3.46
C ASP A 117 17.62 -7.86 2.55
N ALA A 118 16.47 -7.62 1.90
CA ALA A 118 15.86 -8.58 1.00
C ALA A 118 16.76 -8.91 -0.21
N SER A 119 16.63 -10.12 -0.72
CA SER A 119 17.38 -10.57 -1.90
C SER A 119 17.08 -9.74 -3.15
N GLN A 120 17.92 -9.86 -4.18
CA GLN A 120 17.63 -9.23 -5.46
C GLN A 120 16.39 -9.86 -6.12
N GLU A 121 16.21 -11.17 -5.98
CA GLU A 121 15.07 -11.90 -6.49
C GLU A 121 13.75 -11.38 -5.88
N PHE A 122 13.74 -11.09 -4.58
CA PHE A 122 12.59 -10.48 -3.92
C PHE A 122 12.34 -9.04 -4.40
N LYS A 123 13.40 -8.25 -4.58
CA LYS A 123 13.30 -6.88 -5.11
C LYS A 123 12.71 -6.87 -6.52
N ASP A 124 13.13 -7.80 -7.38
CA ASP A 124 12.58 -7.97 -8.72
C ASP A 124 11.10 -8.40 -8.67
N ALA A 125 10.75 -9.32 -7.75
CA ALA A 125 9.37 -9.73 -7.52
C ALA A 125 8.48 -8.56 -7.06
N VAL A 126 9.01 -7.66 -6.22
CA VAL A 126 8.30 -6.45 -5.78
C VAL A 126 8.01 -5.53 -6.95
N LEU A 127 8.94 -5.32 -7.88
CA LEU A 127 8.69 -4.51 -9.08
C LEU A 127 7.57 -5.11 -9.94
N ILE A 128 7.56 -6.43 -10.12
CA ILE A 128 6.47 -7.12 -10.85
C ILE A 128 5.13 -6.89 -10.16
N LEU A 129 5.08 -7.01 -8.83
CA LEU A 129 3.86 -6.81 -8.03
C LEU A 129 3.39 -5.34 -8.06
N ALA A 130 4.33 -4.40 -8.01
CA ALA A 130 4.08 -2.97 -8.10
C ALA A 130 3.53 -2.53 -9.48
N GLN A 131 3.56 -3.41 -10.49
CA GLN A 131 3.02 -3.18 -11.82
C GLN A 131 1.80 -4.10 -12.12
N HIS A 132 1.02 -4.43 -11.08
CA HIS A 132 -0.14 -5.33 -11.16
C HIS A 132 0.16 -6.76 -11.67
N GLY A 133 1.43 -7.16 -11.66
CA GLY A 133 1.84 -8.51 -12.00
C GLY A 133 1.54 -9.53 -10.90
N SER A 134 1.96 -10.76 -11.14
CA SER A 134 1.82 -11.85 -10.17
C SER A 134 3.10 -12.68 -10.11
N VAL A 135 3.49 -13.10 -8.92
CA VAL A 135 4.72 -13.88 -8.69
C VAL A 135 4.37 -15.25 -8.13
N ASN A 136 5.13 -16.27 -8.52
CA ASN A 136 4.88 -17.64 -8.06
C ASN A 136 4.98 -17.71 -6.54
N HIS A 137 4.00 -18.37 -5.93
CA HIS A 137 3.92 -18.47 -4.49
C HIS A 137 4.53 -19.80 -4.00
N SER A 138 5.35 -19.71 -2.96
CA SER A 138 5.71 -20.85 -2.10
C SER A 138 5.51 -20.47 -0.63
N LEU A 139 4.27 -20.29 -0.16
CA LEU A 139 4.05 -20.19 1.29
C LEU A 139 4.28 -21.53 1.98
N ASN A 140 5.07 -21.48 3.04
CA ASN A 140 5.02 -22.46 4.10
C ASN A 140 4.04 -21.95 5.18
N ASP A 141 2.79 -22.39 5.12
CA ASP A 141 1.69 -22.02 6.06
C ASP A 141 1.89 -22.55 7.51
N ARG A 142 3.12 -23.01 7.82
CA ARG A 142 3.55 -23.51 9.13
C ARG A 142 4.51 -22.56 9.85
N MET A 143 4.87 -21.41 9.26
CA MET A 143 5.75 -20.46 9.94
C MET A 143 5.11 -19.92 11.22
N SER A 144 5.95 -19.81 12.25
CA SER A 144 5.65 -19.30 13.57
C SER A 144 6.22 -17.89 13.74
N TYR A 145 5.85 -17.20 14.82
CA TYR A 145 6.46 -15.92 15.17
C TYR A 145 7.99 -16.03 15.36
N GLU A 146 8.49 -17.19 15.82
CA GLU A 146 9.93 -17.42 16.02
C GLU A 146 10.70 -17.45 14.70
N ASP A 147 10.04 -17.88 13.61
CA ASP A 147 10.62 -17.86 12.27
C ASP A 147 10.81 -16.42 11.74
N LEU A 148 10.11 -15.42 12.29
CA LEU A 148 10.30 -14.02 11.92
C LEU A 148 11.72 -13.52 12.18
N ALA A 149 12.42 -14.12 13.15
CA ALA A 149 13.80 -13.77 13.49
C ALA A 149 14.80 -14.12 12.37
N GLN A 150 14.40 -14.95 11.40
CA GLN A 150 15.29 -15.39 10.32
C GLN A 150 15.54 -14.31 9.25
N ASN A 151 14.79 -13.19 9.28
CA ASN A 151 14.92 -12.05 8.37
C ASN A 151 15.20 -12.44 6.91
N ASN A 152 14.32 -13.28 6.33
CA ASN A 152 14.45 -13.79 4.96
C ASN A 152 13.22 -13.44 4.11
N ASP A 153 13.36 -13.60 2.80
CA ASP A 153 12.31 -13.26 1.82
C ASP A 153 10.98 -14.00 2.07
N GLN A 154 11.04 -15.25 2.53
CA GLN A 154 9.84 -16.02 2.84
C GLN A 154 9.05 -15.39 3.99
N THR A 155 9.77 -14.92 5.02
CA THR A 155 9.21 -14.18 6.15
C THR A 155 8.58 -12.87 5.69
N LEU A 156 9.28 -12.12 4.83
CA LEU A 156 8.77 -10.89 4.21
C LEU A 156 7.47 -11.13 3.42
N CYS A 157 7.44 -12.13 2.54
CA CYS A 157 6.25 -12.53 1.79
C CYS A 157 5.07 -12.87 2.72
N MET A 158 5.34 -13.62 3.80
CA MET A 158 4.32 -13.98 4.76
C MET A 158 3.78 -12.74 5.50
N LEU A 159 4.65 -11.86 5.97
CA LEU A 159 4.25 -10.63 6.64
C LEU A 159 3.41 -9.75 5.71
N LEU A 160 3.82 -9.59 4.46
CA LEU A 160 3.07 -8.85 3.45
C LEU A 160 1.69 -9.49 3.19
N TYR A 161 1.61 -10.81 3.07
CA TYR A 161 0.34 -11.52 2.88
C TYR A 161 -0.62 -11.35 4.06
N TYR A 162 -0.18 -11.68 5.28
CA TYR A 162 -1.05 -11.60 6.45
C TYR A 162 -1.36 -10.17 6.90
N SER A 163 -0.53 -9.19 6.53
CA SER A 163 -0.82 -7.77 6.75
C SER A 163 -1.74 -7.17 5.66
N GLY A 164 -2.15 -7.96 4.66
CA GLY A 164 -3.08 -7.53 3.62
C GLY A 164 -2.44 -6.80 2.43
N TYR A 165 -1.11 -6.77 2.33
CA TYR A 165 -0.39 -6.23 1.18
C TYR A 165 -0.37 -7.18 -0.02
N LEU A 166 -0.56 -8.47 0.23
CA LEU A 166 -0.66 -9.50 -0.82
C LEU A 166 -1.94 -10.33 -0.64
N THR A 167 -2.42 -10.84 -1.76
CA THR A 167 -3.46 -11.88 -1.84
C THR A 167 -2.95 -13.02 -2.71
N ILE A 168 -3.57 -14.20 -2.61
CA ILE A 168 -3.18 -15.37 -3.41
C ILE A 168 -4.30 -15.67 -4.40
N ASN A 169 -3.94 -15.72 -5.67
CA ASN A 169 -4.83 -16.11 -6.75
C ASN A 169 -4.13 -17.13 -7.64
N ASN A 170 -4.73 -18.30 -7.84
CA ASN A 170 -4.16 -19.38 -8.67
C ASN A 170 -2.69 -19.70 -8.35
N ASP A 171 -2.40 -19.90 -7.05
CA ASP A 171 -1.05 -20.19 -6.54
C ASP A 171 0.01 -19.13 -6.90
N LYS A 172 -0.42 -17.87 -7.04
CA LYS A 172 0.46 -16.72 -7.23
C LYS A 172 0.09 -15.59 -6.29
N PHE A 173 1.11 -14.92 -5.77
CA PHE A 173 0.92 -13.66 -5.08
C PHE A 173 0.60 -12.56 -6.07
N ARG A 174 -0.29 -11.66 -5.67
CA ARG A 174 -0.59 -10.40 -6.34
C ARG A 174 -0.96 -9.35 -5.30
N VAL A 175 -0.90 -8.08 -5.71
CA VAL A 175 -1.51 -7.00 -4.93
C VAL A 175 -3.04 -7.12 -5.06
N PRO A 176 -3.81 -6.98 -3.96
CA PRO A 176 -5.25 -7.25 -3.98
C PRO A 176 -6.03 -6.26 -4.86
N ASN A 177 -5.79 -4.96 -4.69
CA ASN A 177 -6.62 -3.88 -5.21
C ASN A 177 -5.83 -2.57 -5.42
N THR A 178 -6.48 -1.56 -5.97
CA THR A 178 -5.85 -0.25 -6.24
C THR A 178 -5.40 0.47 -4.96
N GLU A 179 -6.17 0.39 -3.87
CA GLU A 179 -5.79 1.03 -2.60
C GLU A 179 -4.44 0.51 -2.08
N VAL A 180 -4.27 -0.82 -2.06
CA VAL A 180 -3.01 -1.43 -1.64
C VAL A 180 -1.91 -1.16 -2.67
N GLN A 181 -2.22 -1.06 -3.97
CA GLN A 181 -1.22 -0.66 -4.97
C GLN A 181 -0.56 0.68 -4.65
N MET A 182 -1.33 1.65 -4.16
CA MET A 182 -0.81 2.96 -3.76
C MET A 182 0.14 2.85 -2.58
N GLU A 183 -0.12 1.95 -1.63
CA GLU A 183 0.80 1.67 -0.52
C GLU A 183 2.14 1.07 -1.00
N TRP A 184 2.09 0.20 -2.01
CA TRP A 184 3.32 -0.34 -2.61
C TRP A 184 4.17 0.78 -3.22
N LEU A 185 3.54 1.75 -3.88
CA LEU A 185 4.23 2.90 -4.46
C LEU A 185 4.68 3.93 -3.43
N SER A 186 3.92 4.12 -2.34
CA SER A 186 4.17 5.16 -1.36
C SER A 186 5.32 4.86 -0.42
N TRP A 187 5.56 3.60 -0.05
CA TRP A 187 6.63 3.27 0.89
C TRP A 187 7.43 2.00 0.56
N ILE A 188 6.86 1.01 -0.14
CA ILE A 188 7.63 -0.21 -0.48
C ILE A 188 8.68 0.09 -1.55
N ILE A 189 8.27 0.69 -2.68
CA ILE A 189 9.18 1.04 -3.77
C ILE A 189 10.27 2.02 -3.33
N PRO A 190 9.99 3.10 -2.61
CA PRO A 190 11.02 4.01 -2.12
C PRO A 190 12.06 3.34 -1.21
N VAL A 191 11.64 2.43 -0.31
CA VAL A 191 12.55 1.71 0.59
C VAL A 191 13.49 0.78 -0.19
N LEU A 192 13.02 0.22 -1.31
CA LEU A 192 13.81 -0.67 -2.16
C LEU A 192 14.59 0.05 -3.27
N SER A 193 14.23 1.29 -3.56
CA SER A 193 14.90 2.12 -4.54
C SER A 193 16.35 2.37 -4.12
N ASN A 194 17.25 2.48 -5.10
CA ASN A 194 18.66 2.76 -4.83
C ASN A 194 18.78 4.10 -4.08
N PRO A 195 19.25 4.11 -2.82
CA PRO A 195 19.28 5.33 -2.02
C PRO A 195 20.09 6.45 -2.66
N ARG A 196 21.08 6.11 -3.50
CA ARG A 196 21.88 7.09 -4.24
C ARG A 196 21.10 7.76 -5.35
N ILE A 197 20.34 7.00 -6.14
CA ILE A 197 19.53 7.56 -7.24
C ILE A 197 18.47 8.49 -6.68
N VAL A 198 17.77 8.05 -5.63
CA VAL A 198 16.81 8.90 -4.91
C VAL A 198 17.52 10.11 -4.32
N ALA A 199 18.73 9.94 -3.79
CA ALA A 199 19.48 11.05 -3.24
C ALA A 199 19.86 12.10 -4.28
N ASP A 200 20.48 11.67 -5.37
CA ASP A 200 20.91 12.55 -6.44
C ASP A 200 19.72 13.32 -7.02
N LEU A 201 18.58 12.65 -7.22
CA LEU A 201 17.36 13.28 -7.71
C LEU A 201 16.81 14.35 -6.75
N LEU A 202 16.75 14.06 -5.45
CA LEU A 202 16.28 15.02 -4.45
C LEU A 202 17.27 16.19 -4.25
N ASP A 203 18.57 15.95 -4.39
CA ASP A 203 19.57 17.01 -4.32
C ASP A 203 19.40 18.02 -5.46
N LEU A 204 18.97 17.58 -6.65
CA LEU A 204 18.62 18.48 -7.76
C LEU A 204 17.47 19.42 -7.40
N LEU A 205 16.46 18.97 -6.66
CA LEU A 205 15.38 19.83 -6.15
C LEU A 205 15.91 20.85 -5.14
N VAL A 206 16.80 20.43 -4.24
CA VAL A 206 17.36 21.30 -3.19
C VAL A 206 18.24 22.41 -3.77
N VAL A 207 18.96 22.14 -4.87
CA VAL A 207 19.78 23.14 -5.58
C VAL A 207 19.03 23.85 -6.72
N CYS A 208 17.74 23.58 -6.88
CA CYS A 208 16.87 24.13 -7.93
C CYS A 208 17.33 23.84 -9.38
N ASP A 209 17.99 22.72 -9.64
CA ASP A 209 18.40 22.28 -10.98
C ASP A 209 17.24 21.55 -11.69
N MET A 210 16.23 22.32 -12.08
CA MET A 210 14.95 21.79 -12.59
C MET A 210 15.08 21.08 -13.95
N ASP A 211 16.01 21.50 -14.79
CA ASP A 211 16.23 20.88 -16.11
C ASP A 211 16.77 19.45 -15.97
N ARG A 212 17.75 19.25 -15.09
CA ARG A 212 18.28 17.93 -14.79
C ARG A 212 17.29 17.11 -13.96
N PHE A 213 16.61 17.74 -12.99
CA PHE A 213 15.58 17.06 -12.21
C PHE A 213 14.51 16.46 -13.13
N LYS A 214 13.98 17.25 -14.07
CA LYS A 214 12.97 16.77 -15.03
C LYS A 214 13.47 15.55 -15.81
N THR A 215 14.69 15.64 -16.35
CA THR A 215 15.29 14.56 -17.16
C THR A 215 15.47 13.27 -16.37
N GLU A 216 15.96 13.36 -15.13
CA GLU A 216 16.18 12.17 -14.28
C GLU A 216 14.87 11.64 -13.69
N PHE A 217 13.94 12.52 -13.32
CA PHE A 217 12.61 12.15 -12.82
C PHE A 217 11.82 11.39 -13.89
N GLU A 218 11.86 11.82 -15.15
CA GLU A 218 11.21 11.12 -16.26
C GLU A 218 11.73 9.68 -16.41
N LYS A 219 13.06 9.47 -16.31
CA LYS A 219 13.65 8.12 -16.38
C LYS A 219 13.19 7.24 -15.23
N VAL A 220 13.31 7.73 -13.99
CA VAL A 220 12.90 7.00 -12.78
C VAL A 220 11.41 6.65 -12.83
N THR A 221 10.59 7.57 -13.32
CA THR A 221 9.15 7.37 -13.48
C THR A 221 8.83 6.28 -14.50
N VAL A 222 9.45 6.31 -15.69
CA VAL A 222 9.24 5.31 -16.74
C VAL A 222 9.67 3.91 -16.29
N ASP A 223 10.76 3.82 -15.53
CA ASP A 223 11.27 2.54 -15.03
C ASP A 223 10.39 1.96 -13.90
N SER A 224 9.68 2.83 -13.15
CA SER A 224 8.95 2.44 -11.94
C SER A 224 7.44 2.35 -12.11
N LEU A 225 6.84 3.16 -12.98
CA LEU A 225 5.39 3.23 -13.20
C LEU A 225 5.01 2.57 -14.53
N SER A 226 4.01 1.68 -14.51
CA SER A 226 3.51 1.05 -15.74
C SER A 226 2.63 2.00 -16.53
N PHE A 227 2.69 1.93 -17.87
CA PHE A 227 1.78 2.65 -18.76
C PHE A 227 0.30 2.37 -18.45
N HIS A 228 -0.05 1.22 -17.87
CA HIS A 228 -1.44 0.90 -17.50
C HIS A 228 -1.93 1.71 -16.28
N ASP A 229 -1.02 2.17 -15.42
CA ASP A 229 -1.33 2.92 -14.21
C ASP A 229 -1.58 4.40 -14.51
N VAL A 230 -0.92 4.92 -15.56
CA VAL A 230 -0.86 6.34 -15.90
C VAL A 230 -1.39 6.72 -17.28
N GLY A 231 -1.48 5.77 -18.21
CA GLY A 231 -1.79 5.97 -19.62
C GLY A 231 -2.99 5.16 -20.10
N GLY A 232 -4.20 5.69 -19.89
CA GLY A 232 -5.40 5.14 -20.51
C GLY A 232 -6.52 6.18 -20.54
N SER A 233 -7.44 6.09 -21.50
CA SER A 233 -8.57 7.03 -21.66
C SER A 233 -9.57 7.06 -20.48
N ARG A 234 -9.26 6.33 -19.39
CA ARG A 234 -9.98 6.28 -18.11
C ARG A 234 -9.11 6.70 -16.91
N SER A 235 -7.86 7.15 -17.12
CA SER A 235 -6.87 7.28 -16.05
C SER A 235 -7.05 8.47 -15.10
N GLY A 236 -7.77 9.53 -15.50
CA GLY A 236 -8.38 10.60 -14.66
C GLY A 236 -7.78 10.85 -13.26
N LYS A 237 -8.61 11.02 -12.22
CA LYS A 237 -8.10 11.21 -10.84
C LYS A 237 -7.25 10.04 -10.31
N ARG A 238 -7.38 8.85 -10.90
CA ARG A 238 -6.67 7.65 -10.44
C ARG A 238 -5.16 7.80 -10.67
N ALA A 239 -4.72 8.27 -11.83
CA ALA A 239 -3.29 8.44 -12.06
C ALA A 239 -2.68 9.56 -11.21
N GLU A 240 -3.44 10.61 -10.89
CA GLU A 240 -3.00 11.63 -9.93
C GLU A 240 -2.64 10.99 -8.57
N PHE A 241 -3.45 10.05 -8.07
CA PHE A 241 -3.14 9.32 -6.85
C PHE A 241 -1.90 8.42 -6.97
N TYR A 242 -1.69 7.76 -8.11
CA TYR A 242 -0.47 6.95 -8.33
C TYR A 242 0.78 7.83 -8.35
N TYR A 243 0.77 8.94 -9.08
CA TYR A 243 1.87 9.91 -9.09
C TYR A 243 2.09 10.53 -7.72
N HIS A 244 1.02 10.89 -7.02
CA HIS A 244 1.08 11.39 -5.65
C HIS A 244 1.75 10.39 -4.73
N ALA A 245 1.28 9.14 -4.68
CA ALA A 245 1.84 8.10 -3.82
C ALA A 245 3.33 7.88 -4.12
N PHE A 246 3.67 7.70 -5.39
CA PHE A 246 5.04 7.53 -5.86
C PHE A 246 5.94 8.70 -5.41
N CYS A 247 5.55 9.93 -5.72
CA CYS A 247 6.33 11.13 -5.39
C CYS A 247 6.44 11.35 -3.88
N LEU A 248 5.36 11.12 -3.11
CA LEU A 248 5.39 11.23 -1.65
C LEU A 248 6.47 10.32 -1.08
N GLY A 249 6.54 9.09 -1.58
CA GLY A 249 7.55 8.11 -1.23
C GLY A 249 8.99 8.60 -1.46
N PHE A 250 9.30 9.19 -2.61
CA PHE A 250 10.62 9.80 -2.84
C PHE A 250 10.86 11.00 -1.94
N MET A 251 9.87 11.87 -1.81
CA MET A 251 10.00 13.14 -1.09
C MET A 251 10.38 12.91 0.36
N LEU A 252 9.94 11.81 1.01
CA LEU A 252 10.36 11.41 2.36
C LEU A 252 11.89 11.37 2.53
N GLY A 253 12.66 11.14 1.46
CA GLY A 253 14.12 11.21 1.48
C GLY A 253 14.68 12.60 1.82
N LEU A 254 13.91 13.69 1.65
CA LEU A 254 14.30 15.06 2.01
C LEU A 254 14.42 15.26 3.53
N HIS A 255 13.93 14.34 4.36
CA HIS A 255 14.18 14.34 5.80
C HIS A 255 15.68 14.41 6.14
N ARG A 256 16.58 13.86 5.28
CA ARG A 256 18.03 13.97 5.47
C ARG A 256 18.56 15.41 5.42
N HIS A 257 17.84 16.28 4.73
CA HIS A 257 18.11 17.72 4.63
C HIS A 257 17.33 18.53 5.67
N GLY A 258 16.63 17.84 6.59
CA GLY A 258 15.83 18.45 7.66
C GLY A 258 14.49 19.03 7.19
N TYR A 259 14.03 18.70 5.98
CA TYR A 259 12.72 19.15 5.53
C TYR A 259 11.59 18.53 6.36
N HIS A 260 10.51 19.27 6.54
CA HIS A 260 9.25 18.78 7.05
C HIS A 260 8.30 18.58 5.86
N ILE A 261 7.84 17.34 5.67
CA ILE A 261 7.01 16.96 4.52
C ILE A 261 5.59 16.78 4.98
N THR A 262 4.67 17.39 4.25
CA THR A 262 3.23 17.25 4.46
C THR A 262 2.57 16.90 3.13
N SER A 263 1.64 15.96 3.18
CA SER A 263 0.77 15.60 2.07
C SER A 263 -0.68 15.74 2.52
N ASN A 264 -1.57 16.14 1.60
CA ASN A 264 -3.02 16.14 1.80
C ASN A 264 -3.52 16.85 3.08
N GLN A 265 -2.83 17.89 3.55
CA GLN A 265 -3.38 18.77 4.59
C GLN A 265 -4.18 19.92 3.97
N GLU A 266 -5.37 20.15 4.51
CA GLU A 266 -6.14 21.38 4.30
C GLU A 266 -5.39 22.59 4.89
N ALA A 267 -4.48 23.18 4.13
CA ALA A 267 -3.99 24.53 4.41
C ALA A 267 -4.74 25.50 3.48
N GLY A 268 -5.69 26.26 4.03
CA GLY A 268 -6.27 27.48 3.47
C GLY A 268 -6.71 27.47 1.99
N PHE A 269 -8.02 27.53 1.73
CA PHE A 269 -8.67 27.74 0.41
C PHE A 269 -8.21 26.88 -0.81
N GLY A 270 -7.25 25.96 -0.69
CA GLY A 270 -6.88 25.00 -1.74
C GLY A 270 -6.04 23.81 -1.24
N ARG A 271 -6.23 22.62 -1.83
CA ARG A 271 -5.48 21.39 -1.51
C ARG A 271 -4.19 21.32 -2.33
N PHE A 272 -3.00 21.30 -1.72
CA PHE A 272 -1.76 20.89 -2.40
C PHE A 272 -1.51 19.40 -2.17
N ASP A 273 -0.94 18.74 -3.17
CA ASP A 273 -0.68 17.31 -3.10
C ASP A 273 0.49 17.01 -2.16
N ILE A 274 1.66 17.64 -2.38
CA ILE A 274 2.83 17.46 -1.52
C ILE A 274 3.55 18.80 -1.30
N SER A 275 3.90 19.11 -0.06
CA SER A 275 4.80 20.22 0.27
C SER A 275 5.94 19.76 1.17
N ALA A 276 7.15 20.22 0.87
CA ALA A 276 8.32 20.03 1.71
C ALA A 276 8.84 21.41 2.16
N ALA A 277 8.65 21.70 3.44
CA ALA A 277 9.13 22.92 4.08
C ALA A 277 10.57 22.71 4.59
N PRO A 278 11.53 23.59 4.24
CA PRO A 278 12.90 23.46 4.70
C PRO A 278 13.01 23.80 6.21
N PRO A 279 14.14 23.46 6.87
CA PRO A 279 14.43 23.93 8.22
C PRO A 279 14.36 25.46 8.31
N SER A 280 13.76 26.00 9.37
CA SER A 280 13.50 27.44 9.56
C SER A 280 14.75 28.35 9.56
N SER A 281 15.95 27.77 9.56
CA SER A 281 17.23 28.47 9.67
C SER A 281 18.09 28.42 8.39
N GLY A 282 17.55 27.99 7.25
CA GLY A 282 18.31 27.78 6.01
C GLY A 282 17.87 28.64 4.82
N SER A 283 18.77 28.79 3.83
CA SER A 283 18.49 29.40 2.50
C SER A 283 17.94 28.37 1.49
N LEU A 284 17.44 27.24 1.98
CA LEU A 284 16.95 26.16 1.13
C LEU A 284 15.55 26.49 0.60
N PRO A 285 15.22 26.09 -0.64
CA PRO A 285 13.91 26.37 -1.23
C PRO A 285 12.79 25.59 -0.52
N ALA A 286 11.59 26.15 -0.48
CA ALA A 286 10.39 25.35 -0.27
C ALA A 286 10.02 24.63 -1.56
N ILE A 287 9.61 23.37 -1.46
CA ILE A 287 9.21 22.55 -2.61
C ILE A 287 7.71 22.27 -2.50
N ILE A 288 6.96 22.60 -3.55
CA ILE A 288 5.53 22.32 -3.65
C ILE A 288 5.32 21.53 -4.95
N MET A 289 4.61 20.41 -4.86
CA MET A 289 4.23 19.58 -6.00
C MET A 289 2.71 19.50 -6.08
N GLU A 290 2.20 19.65 -7.30
CA GLU A 290 0.80 19.51 -7.67
C GLU A 290 0.72 18.58 -8.88
N PHE A 291 -0.11 17.55 -8.79
CA PHE A 291 -0.32 16.56 -9.84
C PHE A 291 -1.62 16.88 -10.59
N LYS A 292 -1.56 16.83 -11.92
CA LYS A 292 -2.70 16.98 -12.83
C LYS A 292 -2.51 16.10 -14.05
N ILE A 293 -3.61 15.59 -14.60
CA ILE A 293 -3.62 14.92 -15.90
C ILE A 293 -4.10 15.89 -16.99
N GLU A 294 -3.41 15.89 -18.14
CA GLU A 294 -3.61 16.76 -19.33
C GLU A 294 -3.27 18.25 -19.12
N ASP A 295 -3.48 19.07 -20.18
CA ASP A 295 -3.04 20.46 -20.42
C ASP A 295 -3.61 21.52 -19.43
N LEU A 296 -3.83 21.11 -18.19
CA LEU A 296 -4.26 21.91 -17.03
C LEU A 296 -3.07 22.53 -16.29
N ALA A 297 -1.90 22.60 -16.92
CA ALA A 297 -0.71 23.23 -16.35
C ALA A 297 -1.00 24.64 -15.82
N GLN A 298 -1.86 25.39 -16.52
CA GLN A 298 -2.28 26.73 -16.09
C GLN A 298 -3.18 26.71 -14.86
N SER A 299 -4.07 25.73 -14.72
CA SER A 299 -4.89 25.54 -13.51
C SER A 299 -4.05 25.11 -12.30
N ALA A 300 -3.05 24.24 -12.51
CA ALA A 300 -2.08 23.88 -11.47
C ALA A 300 -1.25 25.09 -11.03
N LEU A 301 -0.81 25.91 -11.99
CA LEU A 301 -0.05 27.13 -11.72
C LEU A 301 -0.87 28.14 -10.92
N GLU A 302 -2.14 28.36 -11.29
CA GLU A 302 -3.07 29.22 -10.55
C GLU A 302 -3.28 28.73 -9.13
N GLN A 303 -3.46 27.41 -8.94
CA GLN A 303 -3.57 26.82 -7.60
C GLN A 303 -2.31 27.07 -6.76
N ILE A 304 -1.12 26.84 -7.32
CA ILE A 304 0.15 27.10 -6.62
C ILE A 304 0.28 28.59 -6.26
N ILE A 305 -0.06 29.51 -7.15
CA ILE A 305 0.06 30.96 -6.91
C ILE A 305 -0.90 31.45 -5.82
N THR A 306 -2.08 30.83 -5.70
CA THR A 306 -3.06 31.18 -4.65
C THR A 306 -2.73 30.62 -3.26
N LYS A 307 -1.80 29.66 -3.17
CA LYS A 307 -1.39 28.96 -1.95
C LYS A 307 -0.13 29.59 -1.36
#